data_AF-A0A7K0P7Z3-F1
#
_entry.id   AF-A0A7K0P7Z3-F1
#
_cell.length_a   1.000
_cell.length_b   1.000
_cell.length_c   1.000
_cell.angle_alpha   90.00
_cell.angle_beta   90.00
_cell.angle_gamma   90.00
#
_symmetry.space_group_name_H-M   'P 1'
#
loop_
_entity.id
_entity.type
_entity.pdbx_description
1 polymer ?
#
loop_
_entity_poly.entity_id
_entity_poly.type
_entity_poly.pdbx_seq_one_letter_code
_entity_poly.pdbx_strand_id
1 'polypeptide(L)'
;MTRFVPPGWPRGLPPGGAPEFEDRVVGWLLDQGPADLRTSDIRHLPLALATYLAHHIEGCLEGARRAYAQARTELGPTLSADQLARAQRAFESEGARLLQVQREIRLVLEVLQSQAVGRPAT
;
A
#
# COMPACT_ATOMS: atom_id res chain seq x y z
N MET A 1 -10.72 -21.23 14.80
CA MET A 1 -9.99 -20.02 14.35
C MET A 1 -11.02 -19.02 13.87
N THR A 2 -11.13 -17.86 14.54
CA THR A 2 -12.15 -16.86 14.21
C THR A 2 -11.74 -16.08 12.97
N ARG A 3 -12.53 -16.15 11.91
CA ARG A 3 -12.33 -15.35 10.69
C ARG A 3 -12.77 -13.92 10.98
N PHE A 4 -11.90 -12.95 10.73
CA PHE A 4 -12.19 -11.54 10.97
C PHE A 4 -11.86 -10.70 9.74
N VAL A 5 -12.78 -9.80 9.39
CA VAL A 5 -12.63 -8.83 8.30
C VAL A 5 -12.80 -7.44 8.93
N PRO A 6 -11.70 -6.71 9.20
CA PRO A 6 -11.82 -5.36 9.73
C PRO A 6 -12.52 -4.43 8.71
N PRO A 7 -13.23 -3.38 9.18
CA PRO A 7 -13.75 -2.35 8.28
C PRO A 7 -12.64 -1.75 7.41
N GLY A 8 -12.87 -1.67 6.10
CA GLY A 8 -11.86 -1.18 5.14
C GLY A 8 -10.87 -2.24 4.65
N TRP A 9 -11.12 -3.53 4.93
CA TRP A 9 -10.31 -4.63 4.41
C TRP A 9 -10.19 -4.60 2.87
N PRO A 10 -9.02 -4.98 2.30
CA PRO A 10 -8.83 -4.97 0.86
C PRO A 10 -9.85 -5.84 0.13
N ARG A 11 -10.41 -5.30 -0.96
CA ARG A 11 -11.33 -6.08 -1.81
C ARG A 11 -10.59 -7.25 -2.45
N GLY A 12 -11.20 -8.44 -2.39
CA GLY A 12 -10.64 -9.64 -3.00
C GLY A 12 -9.61 -10.38 -2.15
N LEU A 13 -9.20 -9.86 -0.99
CA LEU A 13 -8.35 -10.59 -0.07
C LEU A 13 -9.19 -11.42 0.91
N PRO A 14 -8.86 -12.72 1.16
CA PRO A 14 -9.59 -13.52 2.15
C PRO A 14 -9.51 -12.90 3.55
N PRO A 15 -10.46 -13.19 4.44
CA PRO A 15 -10.34 -12.82 5.85
C PRO A 15 -9.06 -13.36 6.48
N GLY A 16 -8.52 -12.65 7.48
CA GLY A 16 -7.41 -13.14 8.28
C GLY A 16 -7.76 -14.49 8.95
N GLY A 17 -6.82 -15.45 8.90
CA GLY A 17 -7.01 -16.80 9.45
C GLY A 17 -7.79 -17.76 8.54
N ALA A 18 -8.17 -17.35 7.32
CA ALA A 18 -8.60 -18.28 6.29
C ALA A 18 -7.39 -19.04 5.70
N PRO A 19 -7.50 -20.34 5.36
CA PRO A 19 -6.39 -21.10 4.78
C PRO A 19 -5.81 -20.46 3.52
N GLU A 20 -6.65 -19.83 2.71
CA GLU A 20 -6.27 -19.21 1.44
C GLU A 20 -5.62 -17.83 1.64
N PHE A 21 -5.64 -17.27 2.87
CA PHE A 21 -5.10 -15.93 3.14
C PHE A 21 -3.59 -15.87 2.91
N GLU A 22 -2.82 -16.84 3.41
CA GLU A 22 -1.36 -16.85 3.31
C GLU A 22 -0.89 -16.90 1.84
N ASP A 23 -1.57 -17.68 1.01
CA ASP A 23 -1.26 -17.79 -0.42
C ASP A 23 -1.61 -16.52 -1.20
N ARG A 24 -2.72 -15.86 -0.84
CA ARG A 24 -3.21 -14.68 -1.58
C ARG A 24 -2.60 -13.36 -1.11
N VAL A 25 -2.21 -13.25 0.15
CA VAL A 25 -1.72 -11.99 0.72
C VAL A 25 -0.40 -11.56 0.10
N VAL A 26 0.49 -12.50 -0.21
CA VAL A 26 1.77 -12.19 -0.85
C VAL A 26 1.56 -11.59 -2.24
N GLY A 27 0.72 -12.23 -3.07
CA GLY A 27 0.39 -11.71 -4.40
C GLY A 27 -0.23 -10.31 -4.32
N TRP A 28 -1.22 -10.14 -3.44
CA TRP A 28 -1.86 -8.84 -3.24
C TRP A 28 -0.87 -7.75 -2.80
N LEU A 29 0.04 -8.06 -1.86
CA LEU A 29 1.09 -7.13 -1.42
C LEU A 29 2.04 -6.76 -2.56
N LEU A 30 2.48 -7.73 -3.37
CA LEU A 30 3.34 -7.50 -4.53
C LEU A 30 2.69 -6.65 -5.61
N ASP A 31 1.37 -6.63 -5.70
CA ASP A 31 0.62 -5.75 -6.61
C ASP A 31 0.57 -4.29 -6.12
N GLN A 32 0.83 -4.02 -4.84
CA GLN A 32 0.85 -2.66 -4.29
C GLN A 32 2.21 -1.96 -4.43
N GLY A 33 3.29 -2.75 -4.56
CA GLY A 33 4.66 -2.26 -4.54
C GLY A 33 5.35 -2.22 -5.90
N PRO A 34 6.63 -1.81 -5.92
CA PRO A 34 7.46 -1.85 -7.11
C PRO A 34 7.62 -3.27 -7.66
N ALA A 35 7.73 -3.39 -8.98
CA ALA A 35 7.79 -4.68 -9.66
C ALA A 35 8.97 -5.55 -9.21
N ASP A 36 10.09 -4.93 -8.85
CA ASP A 36 11.33 -5.58 -8.41
C ASP A 36 11.17 -6.41 -7.13
N LEU A 37 10.12 -6.15 -6.33
CA LEU A 37 9.80 -6.98 -5.17
C LEU A 37 9.46 -8.41 -5.57
N ARG A 38 8.99 -8.65 -6.80
CA ARG A 38 8.70 -10.00 -7.30
C ARG A 38 9.95 -10.85 -7.41
N THR A 39 11.15 -10.26 -7.47
CA THR A 39 12.43 -10.97 -7.48
C THR A 39 13.19 -10.90 -6.15
N SER A 40 12.68 -10.16 -5.17
CA SER A 40 13.33 -10.01 -3.86
C SER A 40 13.01 -11.18 -2.92
N ASP A 41 13.96 -11.54 -2.06
CA ASP A 41 13.77 -12.58 -1.04
C ASP A 41 12.68 -12.23 -0.03
N ILE A 42 12.37 -10.94 0.17
CA ILE A 42 11.32 -10.52 1.11
C ILE A 42 9.93 -11.00 0.68
N ARG A 43 9.73 -11.41 -0.59
CA ARG A 43 8.48 -11.99 -1.08
C ARG A 43 8.09 -13.29 -0.36
N HIS A 44 9.07 -13.98 0.22
CA HIS A 44 8.87 -15.20 1.00
C HIS A 44 8.59 -14.91 2.49
N LEU A 45 8.60 -13.64 2.89
CA LEU A 45 8.44 -13.18 4.27
C LEU A 45 7.25 -12.19 4.36
N PRO A 46 5.99 -12.67 4.41
CA PRO A 46 4.80 -11.82 4.31
C PRO A 46 4.78 -10.65 5.30
N LEU A 47 5.17 -10.89 6.56
CA LEU A 47 5.25 -9.85 7.59
C LEU A 47 6.29 -8.78 7.25
N ALA A 48 7.47 -9.18 6.77
CA ALA A 48 8.52 -8.25 6.36
C ALA A 48 8.10 -7.46 5.10
N LEU A 49 7.48 -8.13 4.13
CA LEU A 49 6.94 -7.50 2.91
C LEU A 49 5.87 -6.45 3.24
N ALA A 50 4.90 -6.78 4.10
CA ALA A 50 3.88 -5.84 4.54
C ALA A 50 4.47 -4.65 5.30
N THR A 51 5.47 -4.90 6.16
CA THR A 51 6.18 -3.86 6.91
C THR A 51 6.92 -2.90 5.97
N TYR A 52 7.66 -3.44 5.01
CA TYR A 52 8.34 -2.65 3.98
C TYR A 52 7.34 -1.79 3.18
N LEU A 53 6.25 -2.41 2.71
CA LEU A 53 5.26 -1.72 1.90
C LEU A 53 4.50 -0.62 2.66
N ALA A 54 4.25 -0.81 3.96
CA ALA A 54 3.63 0.22 4.77
C ALA A 54 4.45 1.53 4.78
N HIS A 55 5.78 1.41 4.92
CA HIS A 55 6.70 2.55 4.87
C HIS A 55 6.91 3.08 3.45
N HIS A 56 7.01 2.18 2.46
CA HIS A 56 7.17 2.57 1.06
C HIS A 56 6.00 3.45 0.59
N ILE A 57 4.77 3.00 0.85
CA ILE A 57 3.56 3.73 0.45
C ILE A 57 3.40 5.04 1.23
N GLU A 58 3.82 5.08 2.50
CA GLU A 58 3.88 6.33 3.27
C GLU A 58 4.84 7.35 2.61
N GLY A 59 6.02 6.90 2.19
CA GLY A 59 6.96 7.74 1.43
C GLY A 59 6.37 8.21 0.08
N CYS A 60 5.68 7.34 -0.65
CA CYS A 60 5.00 7.69 -1.90
C CYS A 60 3.89 8.73 -1.68
N LEU A 61 3.08 8.57 -0.64
CA LEU A 61 2.00 9.51 -0.29
C LEU A 61 2.57 10.90 0.02
N GLU A 62 3.68 10.94 0.75
CA GLU A 62 4.35 12.18 1.13
C GLU A 62 4.93 12.88 -0.10
N GLY A 63 5.49 12.10 -1.04
CA GLY A 63 5.90 12.57 -2.35
C GLY A 63 4.75 13.14 -3.17
N ALA A 64 3.61 12.45 -3.23
CA ALA A 64 2.43 12.90 -3.97
C ALA A 64 1.86 14.22 -3.41
N ARG A 65 1.78 14.34 -2.07
CA ARG A 65 1.36 15.59 -1.39
C ARG A 65 2.29 16.75 -1.71
N ARG A 66 3.61 16.51 -1.66
CA ARG A 66 4.61 17.51 -2.02
C ARG A 66 4.47 17.93 -3.49
N ALA A 67 4.36 16.98 -4.41
CA ALA A 67 4.16 17.25 -5.84
C ALA A 67 2.93 18.11 -6.09
N TYR A 68 1.79 17.80 -5.45
CA TYR A 68 0.58 18.63 -5.56
C TYR A 68 0.80 20.05 -5.03
N ALA A 69 1.41 20.19 -3.85
CA ALA A 69 1.65 21.48 -3.22
C ALA A 69 2.61 22.37 -4.03
N GLN A 70 3.62 21.77 -4.65
CA GLN A 70 4.65 22.49 -5.41
C GLN A 70 4.33 22.65 -6.90
N ALA A 71 3.32 21.94 -7.42
CA ALA A 71 2.99 21.88 -8.84
C ALA A 71 2.92 23.26 -9.52
N ARG A 72 2.28 24.26 -8.89
CA ARG A 72 2.16 25.60 -9.50
C ARG A 72 3.51 26.30 -9.64
N THR A 73 4.36 26.19 -8.62
CA THR A 73 5.66 26.86 -8.58
C THR A 73 6.66 26.14 -9.49
N GLU A 74 6.66 24.81 -9.50
CA GLU A 74 7.63 24.02 -10.28
C GLU A 74 7.25 23.90 -11.76
N LEU A 75 5.96 23.75 -12.06
CA LEU A 75 5.48 23.47 -13.42
C LEU A 75 4.87 24.69 -14.12
N GLY A 76 4.41 25.69 -13.35
CA GLY A 76 3.76 26.89 -13.89
C GLY A 76 4.57 27.68 -14.93
N PRO A 77 5.90 27.81 -14.81
CA PRO A 77 6.72 28.45 -15.84
C PRO A 77 6.76 27.71 -17.19
N THR A 78 6.46 26.41 -17.20
CA THR A 78 6.64 25.54 -18.37
C THR A 78 5.30 25.09 -18.98
N LEU A 79 4.28 24.89 -18.15
CA LEU A 79 2.98 24.35 -18.56
C LEU A 79 1.94 25.44 -18.74
N SER A 80 1.04 25.25 -19.73
CA SER A 80 -0.19 26.05 -19.81
C SER A 80 -1.10 25.81 -18.61
N ALA A 81 -2.05 26.73 -18.37
CA ALA A 81 -3.01 26.61 -17.27
C ALA A 81 -3.85 25.31 -17.32
N ASP A 82 -4.26 24.85 -18.51
CA ASP A 82 -5.00 23.59 -18.65
C ASP A 82 -4.11 22.37 -18.30
N GLN A 83 -2.87 22.35 -18.81
CA GLN A 83 -1.91 21.28 -18.50
C GLN A 83 -1.59 21.21 -17.00
N LEU A 84 -1.39 22.37 -16.36
CA LEU A 84 -1.15 22.45 -14.92
C LEU A 84 -2.35 21.94 -14.12
N ALA A 85 -3.57 22.32 -14.51
CA ALA A 85 -4.78 21.83 -13.85
C ALA A 85 -4.96 20.31 -14.02
N ARG A 86 -4.60 19.74 -15.18
CA ARG A 86 -4.56 18.28 -15.39
C ARG A 86 -3.54 17.60 -14.48
N ALA A 87 -2.33 18.13 -14.37
CA ALA A 87 -1.29 17.59 -13.50
C ALA A 87 -1.72 17.59 -12.03
N GLN A 88 -2.30 18.71 -11.54
CA GLN A 88 -2.80 18.80 -10.17
C GLN A 88 -3.87 17.76 -9.87
N ARG A 89 -4.86 17.57 -10.77
CA ARG A 89 -5.88 16.52 -10.62
C ARG A 89 -5.27 15.12 -10.60
N ALA A 90 -4.25 14.87 -11.42
CA ALA A 90 -3.56 13.58 -11.42
C ALA A 90 -2.83 13.31 -10.09
N PHE A 91 -2.11 14.29 -9.56
CA PHE A 91 -1.42 14.16 -8.26
C PHE A 91 -2.40 13.98 -7.10
N GLU A 92 -3.53 14.70 -7.11
CA GLU A 92 -4.58 14.55 -6.11
C GLU A 92 -5.20 13.14 -6.15
N SER A 93 -5.55 12.66 -7.34
CA SER A 93 -6.08 11.30 -7.54
C SER A 93 -5.10 10.23 -7.08
N GLU A 94 -3.81 10.40 -7.38
CA GLU A 94 -2.79 9.44 -6.95
C GLU A 94 -2.58 9.47 -5.43
N GLY A 95 -2.57 10.66 -4.81
CA GLY A 95 -2.54 10.79 -3.36
C GLY A 95 -3.72 10.11 -2.67
N ALA A 96 -4.93 10.23 -3.23
CA ALA A 96 -6.11 9.54 -2.72
C ALA A 96 -5.99 8.01 -2.83
N ARG A 97 -5.48 7.51 -3.96
CA ARG A 97 -5.22 6.08 -4.17
C ARG A 97 -4.20 5.54 -3.16
N LEU A 98 -3.07 6.23 -3.00
CA LEU A 98 -2.01 5.85 -2.06
C LEU A 98 -2.50 5.84 -0.61
N LEU A 99 -3.33 6.81 -0.22
CA LEU A 99 -3.93 6.85 1.11
C LEU A 99 -4.83 5.64 1.37
N GLN A 100 -5.63 5.22 0.38
CA GLN A 100 -6.44 4.01 0.49
C GLN A 100 -5.56 2.76 0.65
N VAL A 101 -4.57 2.60 -0.23
CA VAL A 101 -3.63 1.46 -0.21
C VAL A 101 -2.88 1.41 1.13
N GLN A 102 -2.46 2.54 1.67
CA GLN A 102 -1.78 2.61 2.97
C GLN A 102 -2.65 2.06 4.11
N ARG A 103 -3.93 2.44 4.15
CA ARG A 103 -4.89 1.96 5.16
C ARG A 103 -5.09 0.46 5.04
N GLU A 104 -5.28 -0.02 3.82
CA GLU A 104 -5.44 -1.43 3.48
C GLU A 104 -4.21 -2.26 3.92
N ILE A 105 -2.99 -1.81 3.59
CA ILE A 105 -1.74 -2.48 4.00
C ILE A 105 -1.60 -2.50 5.52
N ARG A 106 -1.96 -1.43 6.23
CA ARG A 106 -1.88 -1.40 7.70
C ARG A 106 -2.80 -2.43 8.35
N LEU A 107 -4.03 -2.61 7.84
CA LEU A 107 -4.92 -3.67 8.31
C LEU A 107 -4.34 -5.06 8.07
N VAL A 108 -3.77 -5.29 6.89
CA VAL A 108 -3.10 -6.57 6.57
C VAL A 108 -1.91 -6.83 7.49
N LEU A 109 -1.11 -5.79 7.75
CA LEU A 109 0.02 -5.86 8.67
C LEU A 109 -0.42 -6.21 10.09
N GLU A 110 -1.47 -5.58 10.62
CA GLU A 110 -2.04 -5.89 11.94
C GLU A 110 -2.48 -7.36 12.05
N VAL A 111 -3.12 -7.89 10.99
CA VAL A 111 -3.50 -9.31 10.92
C VAL A 111 -2.25 -10.21 10.94
N LEU A 112 -1.25 -9.92 10.10
CA LEU A 112 -0.01 -10.71 10.04
C LEU A 112 0.75 -10.69 11.38
N GLN A 113 0.82 -9.54 12.04
CA GLN A 113 1.41 -9.40 13.37
C GLN A 113 0.67 -10.25 14.41
N SER A 114 -0.66 -10.20 14.39
CA SER A 114 -1.49 -10.99 15.32
C SER A 114 -1.29 -12.50 15.14
N GLN A 115 -1.16 -12.97 13.89
CA GLN A 115 -0.87 -14.39 13.61
C GLN A 115 0.54 -14.81 14.03
N ALA A 116 1.53 -13.92 13.92
CA ALA A 116 2.90 -14.20 14.35
C ALA A 116 2.99 -14.35 15.88
N VAL A 117 2.27 -13.52 16.64
CA VAL A 117 2.22 -13.61 18.11
C VAL A 117 1.50 -14.88 18.59
N GLY A 118 0.50 -15.36 17.85
CA GLY A 118 -0.27 -16.56 18.18
C GLY A 118 0.45 -17.89 17.90
N ARG A 119 1.62 -17.87 17.27
CA ARG A 119 2.40 -19.07 16.93
C ARG A 119 3.44 -19.33 18.03
N PRO A 120 3.40 -20.45 18.78
CA PRO A 120 4.43 -20.72 19.77
C PRO A 120 5.79 -20.86 19.07
N ALA A 121 6.82 -20.22 19.63
CA ALA A 121 8.20 -20.41 19.19
C ALA A 121 8.53 -21.90 19.34
N THR A 122 8.89 -22.54 18.23
CA THR A 122 9.31 -23.94 18.19
C THR A 122 10.73 -24.07 18.74
#